data_AF-A0A4V2AV10-F1
#
_entry.id   AF-A0A4V2AV10-F1
#
_cell.length_a   1.000
_cell.length_b   1.000
_cell.length_c   1.000
_cell.angle_alpha   90.00
_cell.angle_beta   90.00
_cell.angle_gamma   90.00
#
_symmetry.space_group_name_H-M   'P 1'
#
loop_
_entity.id
_entity.type
_entity.pdbx_description
1 polymer ?
#
loop_
_entity_poly.entity_id
_entity_poly.type
_entity_poly.pdbx_seq_one_letter_code
_entity_poly.pdbx_strand_id
1 'polypeptide(L)'
;IFRKAGKDKGYIPVCGTVNGKAFRQTLVKYRGDWRLYINTTMLQNSPHRIGEMIAVEIDLDTSERTIQPHPKLLQALRENDAAGKVFNSLPPSRQKEILRYIALLKTEESITKNVQKAIGFLTGKNRFVGRDKP
;
A
#
# COMPACT_ATOMS: atom_id res chain seq x y z
N ILE A 1 -21.64 -8.45 0.22
CA ILE A 1 -20.23 -8.35 0.67
C ILE A 1 -19.80 -9.56 1.48
N PHE A 2 -20.28 -9.78 2.70
CA PHE A 2 -19.72 -10.82 3.60
C PHE A 2 -19.76 -12.25 3.05
N ARG A 3 -20.90 -12.67 2.48
CA ARG A 3 -21.00 -13.96 1.77
C ARG A 3 -20.03 -14.08 0.60
N LYS A 4 -19.89 -13.01 -0.21
CA LYS A 4 -18.93 -12.96 -1.33
C LYS A 4 -17.47 -12.99 -0.84
N ALA A 5 -17.17 -12.36 0.30
CA ALA A 5 -15.82 -12.27 0.86
C ALA A 5 -15.34 -13.60 1.47
N GLY A 6 -16.27 -14.45 1.94
CA GLY A 6 -15.97 -15.74 2.56
C GLY A 6 -15.10 -15.64 3.82
N LYS A 7 -15.09 -14.48 4.49
CA LYS A 7 -14.23 -14.20 5.65
C LYS A 7 -15.03 -13.61 6.81
N ASP A 8 -14.73 -14.08 8.01
CA ASP A 8 -15.28 -13.63 9.29
C ASP A 8 -14.24 -12.89 10.16
N LYS A 9 -12.97 -12.89 9.74
CA LYS A 9 -11.81 -12.27 10.43
C LYS A 9 -10.95 -11.49 9.42
N GLY A 10 -10.15 -10.56 9.94
CA GLY A 10 -9.28 -9.69 9.12
C GLY A 10 -10.05 -8.55 8.44
N TYR A 11 -9.38 -7.82 7.55
CA TYR A 11 -10.02 -6.75 6.78
C TYR A 11 -10.67 -7.28 5.50
N ILE A 12 -11.75 -6.64 5.04
CA ILE A 12 -12.41 -6.94 3.76
C ILE A 12 -12.22 -5.73 2.84
N PRO A 13 -11.51 -5.86 1.72
CA PRO A 13 -11.41 -4.81 0.69
C PRO A 13 -12.79 -4.47 0.12
N VAL A 14 -13.13 -3.19 0.05
CA VAL A 14 -14.41 -2.71 -0.48
C VAL A 14 -14.21 -1.49 -1.37
N CYS A 15 -15.13 -1.31 -2.30
CA CYS A 15 -15.25 -0.14 -3.16
C CYS A 15 -16.71 0.30 -3.23
N GLY A 16 -16.96 1.52 -3.71
CA GLY A 16 -18.31 2.05 -3.83
C GLY A 16 -18.33 3.55 -3.93
N THR A 17 -19.44 4.18 -3.54
CA THR A 17 -19.62 5.63 -3.61
C THR A 17 -20.15 6.20 -2.29
N VAL A 18 -19.73 7.43 -1.96
CA VAL A 18 -20.37 8.26 -0.92
C VAL A 18 -20.88 9.53 -1.62
N ASN A 19 -22.19 9.74 -1.62
CA ASN A 19 -22.86 10.82 -2.39
C ASN A 19 -22.38 10.87 -3.86
N GLY A 20 -22.29 9.69 -4.49
CA GLY A 20 -21.81 9.53 -5.88
C GLY A 20 -20.28 9.61 -6.05
N LYS A 21 -19.52 10.00 -5.03
CA LYS A 21 -18.05 10.05 -5.10
C LYS A 21 -17.43 8.69 -4.84
N ALA A 22 -16.71 8.16 -5.81
CA ALA A 22 -16.07 6.86 -5.71
C ALA A 22 -15.02 6.77 -4.59
N PHE A 23 -14.95 5.62 -3.94
CA PHE A 23 -13.93 5.31 -2.95
C PHE A 23 -13.45 3.87 -3.05
N ARG A 24 -12.25 3.63 -2.50
CA ARG A 24 -11.72 2.30 -2.18
C ARG A 24 -11.26 2.32 -0.73
N GLN A 25 -11.70 1.32 0.03
CA GLN A 25 -11.39 1.23 1.46
C GLN A 25 -11.36 -0.23 1.92
N THR A 26 -11.29 -0.42 3.23
CA THR A 26 -11.45 -1.73 3.87
C THR A 26 -12.53 -1.65 4.95
N LEU A 27 -13.33 -2.70 5.07
CA LEU A 27 -14.09 -2.96 6.28
C LEU A 27 -13.17 -3.62 7.29
N VAL A 28 -13.20 -3.14 8.52
CA VAL A 28 -12.45 -3.72 9.63
C VAL A 28 -13.40 -4.16 10.73
N LYS A 29 -13.09 -5.28 11.38
CA LYS A 29 -13.90 -5.78 12.48
C LYS A 29 -13.45 -5.15 13.80
N TYR A 30 -14.38 -4.55 14.54
CA TYR A 30 -14.11 -3.96 15.85
C TYR A 30 -15.28 -4.22 16.79
N ARG A 31 -15.00 -4.85 17.94
CA ARG A 31 -15.99 -5.25 18.96
C ARG A 31 -17.18 -6.04 18.39
N GLY A 32 -16.92 -6.96 17.47
CA GLY A 32 -17.94 -7.83 16.87
C GLY A 32 -18.51 -7.30 15.55
N ASP A 33 -18.49 -5.99 15.34
CA ASP A 33 -19.11 -5.35 14.17
C ASP A 33 -18.11 -5.00 13.06
N TRP A 34 -18.59 -5.00 11.82
CA TRP A 34 -17.85 -4.48 10.68
C TRP A 34 -18.02 -2.97 10.57
N ARG A 35 -16.91 -2.25 10.45
CA ARG A 35 -16.89 -0.79 10.36
C ARG A 35 -16.30 -0.34 9.02
N LEU A 36 -17.00 0.58 8.37
CA LEU A 36 -16.47 1.41 7.29
C LEU A 36 -16.04 2.76 7.87
N TYR A 37 -14.75 3.06 7.82
CA TYR A 37 -14.26 4.38 8.21
C TYR A 37 -14.42 5.36 7.06
N ILE A 38 -15.18 6.42 7.28
CA ILE A 38 -15.33 7.55 6.35
C ILE A 38 -14.21 8.56 6.64
N ASN A 39 -13.42 8.89 5.62
CA ASN A 39 -12.35 9.88 5.73
C ASN A 39 -12.65 11.10 4.84
N THR A 40 -11.81 12.13 4.92
CA THR A 40 -11.99 13.39 4.17
C THR A 40 -11.86 13.25 2.66
N THR A 41 -11.22 12.18 2.16
CA THR A 41 -11.17 11.91 0.72
C THR A 41 -12.53 11.43 0.20
N MET A 42 -13.28 10.69 1.03
CA MET A 42 -14.62 10.18 0.75
C MET A 42 -15.69 11.26 0.98
N LEU A 43 -15.62 11.96 2.11
CA LEU A 43 -16.58 12.98 2.52
C LEU A 43 -15.85 14.23 3.01
N GLN A 44 -15.70 15.21 2.12
CA GLN A 44 -15.05 16.48 2.45
C GLN A 44 -15.87 17.30 3.45
N ASN A 45 -15.19 18.26 4.11
CA ASN A 45 -15.77 19.25 5.03
C ASN A 45 -16.39 18.68 6.31
N SER A 46 -16.13 17.42 6.68
CA SER A 46 -16.44 16.93 8.03
C SER A 46 -15.65 17.74 9.09
N PRO A 47 -16.25 18.19 10.21
CA PRO A 47 -17.59 17.83 10.72
C PRO A 47 -18.73 18.82 10.37
N HIS A 48 -18.57 19.75 9.42
CA HIS A 48 -19.62 20.73 9.05
C HIS A 48 -20.87 20.12 8.38
N ARG A 49 -21.05 18.81 8.51
CA ARG A 49 -22.09 17.98 7.86
C ARG A 49 -22.87 17.14 8.89
N ILE A 50 -22.80 17.52 10.17
CA ILE A 50 -23.56 16.85 11.23
C ILE A 50 -25.06 16.96 10.91
N GLY A 51 -25.76 15.83 11.00
CA GLY A 51 -27.20 15.74 10.68
C GLY A 51 -27.51 15.51 9.21
N GLU A 52 -26.53 15.56 8.31
CA GLU A 52 -26.75 15.28 6.90
C GLU A 52 -26.91 13.77 6.64
N MET A 53 -27.93 13.40 5.86
CA MET A 53 -28.03 12.04 5.32
C MET A 53 -27.10 11.88 4.12
N ILE A 54 -26.30 10.81 4.14
CA ILE A 54 -25.42 10.44 3.02
C ILE A 54 -25.92 9.17 2.35
N ALA A 55 -25.80 9.12 1.03
CA ALA A 55 -26.00 7.90 0.25
C ALA A 55 -24.68 7.15 0.14
N VAL A 56 -24.67 5.87 0.54
CA VAL A 56 -23.49 5.01 0.48
C VAL A 56 -23.81 3.76 -0.33
N GLU A 57 -23.04 3.55 -1.40
CA GLU A 57 -23.01 2.29 -2.13
C GLU A 57 -21.72 1.55 -1.77
N ILE A 58 -21.79 0.23 -1.63
CA ILE A 58 -20.63 -0.58 -1.25
C ILE A 58 -20.71 -1.98 -1.84
N ASP A 59 -19.61 -2.45 -2.45
CA ASP A 59 -19.40 -3.84 -2.86
C ASP A 59 -17.98 -4.31 -2.51
N LEU A 60 -17.74 -5.61 -2.69
CA LEU A 60 -16.44 -6.24 -2.52
C LEU A 60 -15.46 -5.75 -3.59
N ASP A 61 -14.29 -5.25 -3.18
CA ASP A 61 -13.23 -4.90 -4.12
C ASP A 61 -12.39 -6.15 -4.46
N THR A 62 -12.63 -6.70 -5.65
CA THR A 62 -11.87 -7.84 -6.19
C THR A 62 -10.67 -7.42 -7.04
N SER A 63 -10.36 -6.11 -7.10
CA SER A 63 -9.22 -5.62 -7.89
C SER A 63 -7.90 -6.12 -7.32
N GLU A 64 -7.03 -6.66 -8.18
CA GLU A 64 -5.67 -6.97 -7.77
C GLU A 64 -4.88 -5.69 -7.46
N ARG A 65 -4.20 -5.69 -6.30
CA ARG A 65 -3.30 -4.61 -5.90
C ARG A 65 -1.86 -5.07 -6.08
N THR A 66 -1.52 -5.36 -7.33
CA THR A 66 -0.16 -5.75 -7.70
C THR A 66 0.68 -4.49 -7.85
N ILE A 67 1.59 -4.27 -6.90
CA ILE A 67 2.52 -3.15 -6.96
C ILE A 67 3.64 -3.54 -7.91
N GLN A 68 3.70 -2.86 -9.05
CA GLN A 68 4.79 -3.07 -10.00
C GLN A 68 6.09 -2.42 -9.49
N PRO A 69 7.23 -3.12 -9.60
CA PRO A 69 8.54 -2.54 -9.30
C PRO A 69 8.79 -1.26 -10.09
N HIS A 70 9.37 -0.25 -9.45
CA HIS A 70 9.79 0.96 -10.16
C HIS A 70 10.97 0.64 -11.10
N PRO A 71 10.96 1.07 -12.38
CA PRO A 71 11.99 0.71 -13.36
C PRO A 71 13.40 1.12 -12.94
N LYS A 72 13.56 2.28 -12.30
CA LYS A 72 14.86 2.73 -11.75
C LYS A 72 15.47 1.77 -10.73
N LEU A 73 14.66 1.14 -9.90
CA LEU A 73 15.17 0.16 -8.93
C LEU A 73 15.64 -1.10 -9.65
N LEU A 74 14.87 -1.58 -10.63
CA LEU A 74 15.26 -2.74 -11.45
C LEU A 74 16.54 -2.48 -12.24
N GLN A 75 16.70 -1.27 -12.78
CA GLN A 75 17.93 -0.85 -13.45
C GLN A 75 19.11 -0.85 -12.48
N ALA A 76 18.97 -0.19 -11.32
CA ALA A 76 20.04 -0.12 -10.33
C ALA A 76 20.46 -1.50 -9.77
N LEU A 77 19.51 -2.44 -9.64
CA LEU A 77 19.79 -3.82 -9.25
C LEU A 77 20.55 -4.61 -10.34
N ARG A 78 20.29 -4.30 -11.63
CA ARG A 78 21.02 -4.90 -12.76
C ARG A 78 22.41 -4.32 -12.93
N GLU A 79 22.59 -3.03 -12.67
CA GLU A 79 23.89 -2.35 -12.75
C GLU A 79 24.81 -2.68 -11.57
N ASN A 80 24.26 -3.20 -10.46
CA ASN A 80 25.01 -3.60 -9.28
C ASN A 80 24.78 -5.09 -8.96
N ASP A 81 25.62 -5.96 -9.54
CA ASP A 81 25.52 -7.41 -9.39
C ASP A 81 25.54 -7.87 -7.92
N ALA A 82 26.31 -7.21 -7.05
CA ALA A 82 26.38 -7.56 -5.64
C ALA A 82 25.02 -7.29 -4.95
N ALA A 83 24.44 -6.12 -5.17
CA ALA A 83 23.13 -5.77 -4.65
C ALA A 83 22.03 -6.66 -5.24
N GLY A 84 22.09 -6.96 -6.55
CA GLY A 84 21.15 -7.84 -7.23
C GLY A 84 21.15 -9.26 -6.65
N LYS A 85 22.33 -9.85 -6.41
CA LYS A 85 22.46 -11.17 -5.78
C LYS A 85 21.88 -11.20 -4.37
N VAL A 86 22.19 -10.19 -3.55
CA VAL A 86 21.64 -10.09 -2.18
C VAL A 86 20.13 -9.92 -2.24
N PHE A 87 19.62 -9.05 -3.10
CA PHE A 87 18.18 -8.85 -3.26
C PHE A 87 17.45 -10.16 -3.61
N ASN A 88 17.98 -10.92 -4.56
CA ASN A 88 17.39 -12.18 -5.00
C ASN A 88 17.44 -13.28 -3.93
N SER A 89 18.40 -13.22 -2.98
CA SER A 89 18.46 -14.16 -1.86
C SER A 89 17.55 -13.78 -0.68
N LEU A 90 16.95 -12.59 -0.69
CA LEU A 90 16.04 -12.16 0.37
C LEU A 90 14.73 -12.94 0.34
N PRO A 91 14.07 -13.13 1.51
CA PRO A 91 12.71 -13.68 1.56
C PRO A 91 11.73 -12.86 0.71
N PRO A 92 10.71 -13.48 0.09
CA PRO A 92 9.75 -12.77 -0.77
C PRO A 92 9.06 -11.58 -0.10
N SER A 93 8.80 -11.67 1.21
CA SER A 93 8.21 -10.58 1.99
C SER A 93 9.11 -9.34 2.01
N ARG A 94 10.43 -9.54 2.08
CA ARG A 94 11.44 -8.48 2.16
C ARG A 94 11.72 -7.85 0.80
N GLN A 95 11.80 -8.67 -0.25
CA GLN A 95 11.83 -8.16 -1.62
C GLN A 95 10.60 -7.27 -1.87
N LYS A 96 9.41 -7.75 -1.51
CA LYS A 96 8.16 -7.01 -1.66
C LYS A 96 8.11 -5.72 -0.85
N GLU A 97 8.71 -5.69 0.33
CA GLU A 97 8.80 -4.48 1.17
C GLU A 97 9.64 -3.39 0.48
N ILE A 98 10.83 -3.73 -0.03
CA ILE A 98 11.71 -2.81 -0.75
C ILE A 98 11.02 -2.30 -2.03
N LEU A 99 10.48 -3.21 -2.84
CA LEU A 99 9.77 -2.87 -4.07
C LEU A 99 8.59 -1.94 -3.81
N ARG A 100 7.76 -2.28 -2.81
CA ARG A 100 6.60 -1.47 -2.41
C ARG A 100 7.00 -0.09 -1.95
N TYR A 101 8.02 0.03 -1.11
CA TYR A 101 8.45 1.31 -0.58
C TYR A 101 8.83 2.27 -1.71
N ILE A 102 9.66 1.81 -2.67
CA ILE A 102 10.10 2.65 -3.79
C ILE A 102 8.94 2.97 -4.74
N ALA A 103 8.09 1.98 -5.06
CA ALA A 103 6.98 2.16 -6.00
C ALA A 103 5.90 3.14 -5.50
N LEU A 104 5.79 3.38 -4.19
CA LEU A 104 4.83 4.31 -3.60
C LEU A 104 5.36 5.76 -3.47
N LEU A 105 6.63 6.01 -3.82
CA LEU A 105 7.20 7.36 -3.78
C LEU A 105 6.62 8.22 -4.91
N LYS A 106 6.30 9.48 -4.58
CA LYS A 106 5.57 10.39 -5.46
C LYS A 106 6.47 11.30 -6.31
N THR A 107 7.71 11.52 -5.90
CA THR A 107 8.62 12.47 -6.55
C THR A 107 9.88 11.78 -7.06
N GLU A 108 10.35 12.24 -8.21
CA GLU A 108 11.52 11.69 -8.89
C GLU A 108 12.81 11.79 -8.06
N GLU A 109 12.94 12.89 -7.32
CA GLU A 109 14.02 13.10 -6.36
C GLU A 109 13.97 12.05 -5.24
N SER A 110 12.80 11.84 -4.64
CA SER A 110 12.62 10.83 -3.61
C SER A 110 12.92 9.43 -4.13
N ILE A 111 12.45 9.10 -5.34
CA ILE A 111 12.71 7.81 -5.97
C ILE A 111 14.22 7.60 -6.12
N THR A 112 14.92 8.55 -6.75
CA THR A 112 16.36 8.45 -7.01
C THR A 112 17.16 8.29 -5.71
N LYS A 113 16.90 9.14 -4.72
CA LYS A 113 17.54 9.08 -3.40
C LYS A 113 17.31 7.75 -2.69
N ASN A 114 16.08 7.23 -2.72
CA ASN A 114 15.77 6.00 -2.01
C ASN A 114 16.20 4.74 -2.77
N VAL A 115 16.30 4.78 -4.10
CA VAL A 115 16.94 3.71 -4.88
C VAL A 115 18.41 3.58 -4.49
N GLN A 116 19.14 4.69 -4.40
CA GLN A 116 20.54 4.67 -3.91
C GLN A 116 20.65 4.10 -2.50
N LYS A 117 19.74 4.49 -1.58
CA LYS A 117 19.70 3.92 -0.22
C LYS A 117 19.36 2.43 -0.21
N ALA A 118 18.50 1.96 -1.11
CA ALA A 118 18.17 0.54 -1.22
C ALA A 118 19.39 -0.27 -1.67
N ILE A 119 20.12 0.21 -2.68
CA ILE A 119 21.37 -0.42 -3.14
C ILE A 119 22.43 -0.39 -2.03
N GLY A 120 22.58 0.74 -1.34
CA GLY A 120 23.50 0.86 -0.21
C GLY A 120 23.13 -0.09 0.94
N PHE A 121 21.85 -0.28 1.23
CA PHE A 121 21.38 -1.27 2.20
C PHE A 121 21.70 -2.71 1.78
N LEU A 122 21.40 -3.08 0.54
CA LEU A 122 21.71 -4.40 -0.02
C LEU A 122 23.21 -4.71 -0.05
N THR A 123 24.04 -3.68 -0.03
CA THR A 123 25.51 -3.79 0.04
C THR A 123 26.07 -3.55 1.45
N GLY A 124 25.22 -3.43 2.47
CA GLY A 124 25.62 -3.29 3.88
C GLY A 124 26.14 -1.91 4.30
N LYS A 125 25.94 -0.87 3.49
CA LYS A 125 26.46 0.49 3.74
C LYS A 125 25.56 1.35 4.62
N ASN A 126 24.24 1.12 4.59
CA ASN A 126 23.29 1.94 5.34
C ASN A 126 22.03 1.15 5.72
N ARG A 127 21.26 1.73 6.64
CA ARG A 127 19.91 1.27 6.99
C ARG A 127 18.89 1.61 5.91
N PHE A 128 17.85 0.80 5.75
CA PHE A 128 16.72 1.10 4.84
C PHE A 128 15.41 0.51 5.40
N VAL A 129 14.32 1.28 5.31
CA VAL A 129 12.98 0.90 5.81
C VAL A 129 13.03 0.32 7.23
N GLY A 130 13.74 1.03 8.13
CA GLY A 130 13.88 0.65 9.54
C GLY A 130 14.82 -0.53 9.83
N ARG A 131 15.40 -1.18 8.81
CA ARG A 131 16.29 -2.34 8.94
C ARG A 131 17.76 -1.93 8.93
N ASP A 132 18.57 -2.63 9.71
CA ASP A 132 20.03 -2.48 9.72
C ASP A 132 20.75 -3.35 8.69
N LYS A 133 20.17 -4.50 8.34
CA LYS A 133 20.78 -5.47 7.42
C LYS A 133 19.75 -6.07 6.45
N PRO A 134 20.21 -6.46 5.23
CA PRO A 134 19.41 -7.15 4.22
C PRO A 134 18.70 -8.40 4.72
#